data_AF-A0A4R9WPY8-F1
#
_entry.id   AF-A0A4R9WPY8-F1
#
_cell.length_a   1.000
_cell.length_b   1.000
_cell.length_c   1.000
_cell.angle_alpha   90.00
_cell.angle_beta   90.00
_cell.angle_gamma   90.00
#
_symmetry.space_group_name_H-M   'P 1'
#
loop_
_entity.id
_entity.type
_entity.pdbx_description
1 polymer ?
#
loop_
_entity_poly.entity_id
_entity_poly.type
_entity_poly.pdbx_seq_one_letter_code
_entity_poly.pdbx_strand_id
1 'polypeptide(L)'
;GNRNFEGRVSPDVQANYLASPPLVVAHALAGTVTKDLTTDPLGEGSDGKPVYLRDIWPTSAEIQEFIEKNVTRELFARKYADVFKGDAYWQKVKAP
;
A
#
# COMPACT_ATOMS: atom_id res chain seq x y z
N GLY A 1 -1.32 0.31 -8.87
CA GLY A 1 -0.78 0.71 -10.18
C GLY A 1 -1.91 1.16 -11.10
N ASN A 2 -1.66 1.38 -12.38
CA ASN A 2 -2.69 1.78 -13.36
C ASN A 2 -2.75 0.86 -14.60
N ARG A 3 -2.04 -0.28 -14.57
CA ARG A 3 -2.00 -1.29 -15.65
C ARG A 3 -1.95 -2.69 -15.04
N ASN A 4 -2.63 -3.64 -15.66
CA ASN A 4 -2.78 -5.01 -15.16
C ASN A 4 -2.82 -6.06 -16.30
N PHE A 5 -2.17 -5.77 -17.43
CA PHE A 5 -2.06 -6.73 -18.52
C PHE A 5 -1.23 -7.96 -18.10
N GLU A 6 -1.61 -9.12 -18.62
CA GLU A 6 -0.88 -10.39 -18.41
C GLU A 6 0.59 -10.26 -18.80
N GLY A 7 1.48 -10.90 -18.03
CA GLY A 7 2.93 -10.92 -18.25
C GLY A 7 3.66 -9.61 -17.99
N ARG A 8 2.94 -8.51 -17.69
CA ARG A 8 3.55 -7.19 -17.48
C ARG A 8 4.03 -6.94 -16.05
N VAL A 9 3.31 -7.48 -15.07
CA VAL A 9 3.65 -7.33 -13.64
C VAL A 9 4.65 -8.41 -13.25
N SER A 10 4.31 -9.66 -13.53
CA SER A 10 5.16 -10.83 -13.35
C SER A 10 4.81 -11.86 -14.42
N PRO A 11 5.80 -12.58 -15.01
CA PRO A 11 5.53 -13.63 -15.99
C PRO A 11 4.75 -14.81 -15.40
N ASP A 12 4.86 -15.05 -14.08
CA ASP A 12 4.19 -16.17 -13.41
C ASP A 12 2.75 -15.85 -12.98
N VAL A 13 2.27 -14.62 -13.23
CA VAL A 13 0.95 -14.15 -12.78
C VAL A 13 0.05 -13.87 -13.97
N GLN A 14 -0.90 -14.78 -14.20
CA GLN A 14 -1.90 -14.67 -15.26
C GLN A 14 -2.94 -13.57 -14.98
N ALA A 15 -3.44 -13.50 -13.75
CA ALA A 15 -4.50 -12.57 -13.36
C ALA A 15 -3.96 -11.44 -12.47
N ASN A 16 -4.19 -10.20 -12.87
CA ASN A 16 -3.77 -9.01 -12.14
C ASN A 16 -4.96 -8.05 -11.96
N TYR A 17 -5.14 -7.53 -10.74
CA TYR A 17 -6.25 -6.65 -10.41
C TYR A 17 -5.75 -5.29 -9.91
N LEU A 18 -6.40 -4.22 -10.38
CA LEU A 18 -6.17 -2.88 -9.86
C LEU A 18 -7.08 -2.66 -8.67
N ALA A 19 -6.48 -2.31 -7.53
CA ALA A 19 -7.19 -2.04 -6.29
C ALA A 19 -6.60 -0.82 -5.60
N SER A 20 -7.37 -0.25 -4.67
CA SER A 20 -6.86 0.77 -3.77
C SER A 20 -5.75 0.18 -2.87
N PRO A 21 -4.78 0.98 -2.40
CA PRO A 21 -3.74 0.49 -1.50
C PRO A 21 -4.24 -0.35 -0.30
N PRO A 22 -5.31 0.05 0.43
CA PRO A 22 -5.80 -0.77 1.55
C PRO A 22 -6.43 -2.10 1.09
N LEU A 23 -7.06 -2.17 -0.10
CA LEU A 23 -7.56 -3.44 -0.64
C LEU A 23 -6.43 -4.39 -1.05
N VAL A 24 -5.29 -3.88 -1.50
CA VAL A 24 -4.11 -4.72 -1.76
C VAL A 24 -3.67 -5.44 -0.49
N VAL A 25 -3.64 -4.71 0.64
CA VAL A 25 -3.31 -5.30 1.96
C VAL A 25 -4.38 -6.31 2.39
N ALA A 26 -5.66 -5.97 2.23
CA ALA A 26 -6.75 -6.87 2.60
C ALA A 26 -6.70 -8.21 1.85
N HIS A 27 -6.47 -8.20 0.53
CA HIS A 27 -6.32 -9.43 -0.25
C HIS A 27 -5.04 -10.20 0.06
N ALA A 28 -3.95 -9.51 0.41
CA ALA A 28 -2.73 -10.16 0.88
C ALA A 28 -2.96 -10.91 2.21
N LEU A 29 -3.70 -10.30 3.15
CA LEU A 29 -4.10 -10.95 4.41
C LEU A 29 -5.04 -12.13 4.16
N ALA A 30 -6.02 -11.96 3.26
CA ALA A 30 -6.94 -13.02 2.89
C ALA A 30 -6.25 -14.19 2.15
N GLY A 31 -5.07 -13.96 1.57
CA GLY A 31 -4.31 -14.95 0.80
C GLY A 31 -4.90 -15.30 -0.56
N THR A 32 -6.01 -14.67 -0.96
CA THR A 32 -6.69 -14.91 -2.23
C THR A 32 -7.58 -13.74 -2.61
N VAL A 33 -7.80 -13.59 -3.92
CA VAL A 33 -8.78 -12.65 -4.50
C VAL A 33 -10.19 -13.23 -4.61
N THR A 34 -10.35 -14.54 -4.40
CA THR A 34 -11.64 -15.23 -4.55
C THR A 34 -12.52 -15.19 -3.30
N LYS A 35 -11.99 -14.68 -2.19
CA LYS A 35 -12.70 -14.60 -0.90
C LYS A 35 -13.68 -13.44 -0.90
N ASP A 36 -14.89 -13.64 -0.37
CA ASP A 36 -15.86 -12.56 -0.22
C ASP A 36 -15.54 -11.77 1.05
N LEU A 37 -14.80 -10.67 0.90
CA LEU A 37 -14.37 -9.83 2.03
C LEU A 37 -15.53 -9.14 2.77
N THR A 38 -16.76 -9.21 2.26
CA THR A 38 -17.94 -8.62 2.92
C THR A 38 -18.55 -9.56 3.96
N THR A 39 -18.39 -10.87 3.77
CA THR A 39 -19.02 -11.90 4.60
C THR A 39 -18.02 -12.86 5.24
N ASP A 40 -16.85 -13.07 4.64
CA ASP A 40 -15.83 -13.97 5.15
C ASP A 40 -14.83 -13.24 6.07
N PRO A 41 -14.34 -13.89 7.15
CA PRO A 41 -13.26 -13.34 7.96
C PRO A 41 -11.93 -13.34 7.20
N LEU A 42 -11.08 -12.35 7.44
CA LEU A 42 -9.70 -12.31 6.93
C LEU A 42 -8.84 -13.41 7.57
N GLY A 43 -9.03 -13.65 8.86
CA GLY A 43 -8.36 -14.68 9.64
C GLY A 43 -8.84 -14.71 11.09
N GLU A 44 -8.08 -15.38 11.95
CA GLU A 44 -8.33 -15.42 13.40
C GLU A 44 -7.38 -14.46 14.12
N GLY A 45 -7.92 -13.70 15.07
CA GLY A 45 -7.16 -12.83 15.95
C GLY A 45 -6.38 -13.63 17.01
N SER A 46 -5.51 -12.95 17.75
CA SER A 46 -4.77 -13.57 18.85
C SER A 46 -5.66 -14.11 19.97
N ASP A 47 -6.92 -13.67 20.03
CA ASP A 47 -7.94 -14.13 20.96
C ASP A 47 -8.81 -15.28 20.40
N GLY A 48 -8.44 -15.81 19.22
CA GLY A 48 -9.16 -16.89 18.53
C GLY A 48 -10.47 -16.46 17.87
N LYS A 49 -10.80 -15.17 17.84
CA LYS A 49 -12.03 -14.68 17.20
C LYS A 49 -11.81 -14.38 15.72
N PRO A 50 -12.85 -14.58 14.88
CA PRO A 50 -12.79 -14.18 13.48
C PRO A 50 -12.65 -12.66 13.36
N VAL A 51 -11.69 -12.21 12.56
CA VAL A 51 -11.48 -10.79 12.23
C VAL A 51 -11.96 -10.55 10.81
N TYR A 52 -12.91 -9.64 10.63
CA TYR A 52 -13.48 -9.25 9.35
C TYR A 52 -12.81 -7.99 8.82
N LEU A 53 -12.97 -7.73 7.51
CA LEU A 53 -12.44 -6.51 6.91
C LEU A 53 -12.93 -5.24 7.62
N ARG A 54 -14.21 -5.20 7.97
CA ARG A 54 -14.84 -4.07 8.69
C ARG A 54 -14.21 -3.78 10.06
N ASP A 55 -13.58 -4.78 10.68
CA ASP A 55 -13.01 -4.63 12.02
C ASP A 55 -11.66 -3.89 11.98
N ILE A 56 -11.00 -3.89 10.82
CA ILE A 56 -9.67 -3.28 10.63
C ILE A 56 -9.68 -2.14 9.59
N TRP A 57 -10.82 -1.88 8.96
CA TRP A 57 -10.91 -0.86 7.93
C TRP A 57 -11.02 0.53 8.57
N PRO A 58 -10.07 1.44 8.31
CA PRO A 58 -10.10 2.76 8.91
C PRO A 58 -11.25 3.60 8.32
N THR A 59 -11.88 4.38 9.17
CA THR A 59 -12.89 5.36 8.76
C THR A 59 -12.25 6.55 8.06
N SER A 60 -13.02 7.27 7.24
CA SER A 60 -12.55 8.50 6.60
C SER A 60 -12.11 9.56 7.61
N ALA A 61 -12.73 9.59 8.79
CA ALA A 61 -12.37 10.53 9.86
C ALA A 61 -11.00 10.20 10.46
N GLU A 62 -10.73 8.93 10.79
CA GLU A 62 -9.41 8.51 11.30
C GLU A 62 -8.30 8.75 10.28
N ILE A 63 -8.56 8.50 8.99
CA ILE A 63 -7.62 8.80 7.90
C ILE A 63 -7.33 10.30 7.85
N GLN A 64 -8.36 11.13 7.89
CA GLN A 64 -8.23 12.58 7.80
C GLN A 64 -7.45 13.15 8.99
N GLU A 65 -7.76 12.73 10.21
CA GLU A 65 -7.05 13.13 11.42
C GLU A 65 -5.56 12.74 11.33
N PHE A 66 -5.27 11.53 10.86
CA PHE A 66 -3.89 11.09 10.68
C PHE A 66 -3.15 11.94 9.64
N ILE A 67 -3.80 12.28 8.52
CA ILE A 67 -3.22 13.13 7.48
C ILE A 67 -2.90 14.51 8.05
N GLU A 68 -3.86 15.16 8.71
CA GLU A 68 -3.68 16.50 9.28
C GLU A 68 -2.53 16.57 10.27
N LYS A 69 -2.37 15.53 11.09
CA LYS A 69 -1.32 15.46 12.09
C LYS A 69 0.07 15.22 11.50
N ASN A 70 0.18 14.46 10.40
CA ASN A 70 1.48 13.92 9.95
C ASN A 70 1.96 14.47 8.60
N VAL A 71 1.06 14.92 7.73
CA VAL A 71 1.39 15.40 6.38
C VAL A 71 1.58 16.91 6.41
N THR A 72 2.73 17.35 6.93
CA THR A 72 3.01 18.77 7.19
C THR A 72 3.91 19.41 6.15
N ARG A 73 3.88 20.75 6.03
CA ARG A 73 4.79 21.52 5.16
C ARG A 73 6.27 21.20 5.43
N GLU A 74 6.63 21.01 6.69
CA GLU A 74 8.02 20.70 7.07
C GLU A 74 8.48 19.36 6.52
N LEU A 75 7.61 18.35 6.53
CA LEU A 75 7.88 17.05 5.92
C LEU A 75 8.24 17.22 4.43
N PHE A 76 7.45 18.01 3.69
CA PHE A 76 7.74 18.30 2.29
C PHE A 76 9.07 19.06 2.12
N ALA A 77 9.27 20.16 2.86
CA ALA A 77 10.50 20.96 2.77
C ALA A 77 11.75 20.10 2.99
N ARG A 78 11.72 19.23 4.01
CA ARG A 78 12.82 18.31 4.34
C ARG A 78 13.07 17.29 3.23
N LYS A 79 12.01 16.68 2.68
CA LYS A 79 12.15 15.67 1.63
C LYS A 79 12.65 16.25 0.30
N TYR A 80 12.27 17.48 -0.02
CA TYR A 80 12.69 18.14 -1.27
C TYR A 80 14.06 18.82 -1.19
N ALA A 81 14.57 19.12 0.00
CA ALA A 81 15.86 19.79 0.17
C ALA A 81 17.02 19.04 -0.52
N ASP A 82 16.98 17.71 -0.55
CA ASP A 82 18.03 16.86 -1.10
C ASP A 82 17.61 16.10 -2.37
N VAL A 83 16.48 16.46 -3.00
CA VAL A 83 15.91 15.66 -4.11
C VAL A 83 16.85 15.52 -5.31
N PHE A 84 17.69 16.52 -5.55
CA PHE A 84 18.67 16.52 -6.65
C PHE A 84 20.05 16.00 -6.25
N LYS A 85 20.29 15.80 -4.96
CA LYS A 85 21.59 15.39 -4.44
C LYS A 85 21.94 13.95 -4.82
N GLY A 86 20.90 13.11 -4.95
CA GLY A 86 21.04 11.68 -5.21
C GLY A 86 21.82 10.96 -4.11
N ASP A 87 22.01 9.65 -4.28
CA ASP A 87 22.80 8.85 -3.35
C ASP A 87 24.32 8.93 -3.65
N ALA A 88 25.12 8.25 -2.84
CA ALA A 88 26.58 8.24 -2.99
C ALA A 88 27.05 7.58 -4.30
N TYR A 89 26.22 6.74 -4.94
CA TYR A 89 26.53 6.14 -6.23
C TYR A 89 26.24 7.14 -7.36
N TRP A 90 25.10 7.82 -7.30
CA TRP A 90 24.70 8.87 -8.23
C TRP A 90 25.76 9.98 -8.32
N GLN A 91 26.27 10.45 -7.20
CA GLN A 91 27.29 11.51 -7.15
C GLN A 91 28.65 11.10 -7.73
N LYS A 92 28.94 9.80 -7.83
CA LYS A 92 30.18 9.28 -8.40
C LYS A 92 30.13 9.16 -9.94
N VAL A 93 28.95 9.30 -10.54
CA VAL A 93 28.79 9.26 -11.99
C VAL A 93 29.46 10.50 -12.59
N LYS A 94 30.51 10.30 -13.39
CA LYS A 94 31.16 11.39 -14.13
C LYS A 94 30.30 11.76 -15.34
N ALA A 95 29.82 12.99 -15.38
CA ALA A 95 29.23 13.58 -16.58
C ALA A 95 30.33 14.23 -17.45
N PRO A 96 30.21 14.22 -18.79
CA PRO A 96 31.13 14.89 -19.70
C PRO A 96 31.12 16.41 -19.57
#